data_AF-A0A535Q0C9-F1
#
_entry.id   AF-A0A535Q0C9-F1
#
_cell.length_a   1.000
_cell.length_b   1.000
_cell.length_c   1.000
_cell.angle_alpha   90.00
_cell.angle_beta   90.00
_cell.angle_gamma   90.00
#
_symmetry.space_group_name_H-M   'P 1'
#
loop_
_entity.id
_entity.type
_entity.pdbx_description
1 polymer ?
#
loop_
_entity_poly.entity_id
_entity_poly.type
_entity_poly.pdbx_seq_one_letter_code
_entity_poly.pdbx_strand_id
1 'polypeptide(L)'
;MIQLAQQAPATTVPAADGLRREALAMQQEAARIEQSVATKQSALNELISEIAHRQEVAKQYGFDALLILGSLEAYGPKAVDSPLVLKKGEQAYLSWPAGLARHVSKMTFVGGSQGMSFPIGRTGIRYRLGTFRGHPVTQDVIRRIDDGTLVLTNQRLVFIGGSKSTSTPLAKLLHVEVYTDGLGVFQEGRENPNIYLIGQPSQFMLYVNFLLGRAPGT
;
A
#
# COMPACT_ATOMS: atom_id res chain seq x y z
N MET A 1 -38.56 -35.44 -17.59
CA MET A 1 -39.62 -34.41 -17.71
C MET A 1 -39.22 -33.26 -18.64
N ILE A 2 -37.95 -32.80 -18.64
CA ILE A 2 -37.47 -31.59 -19.35
C ILE A 2 -37.39 -31.74 -20.89
N GLN A 3 -37.20 -32.96 -21.40
CA GLN A 3 -37.08 -33.24 -22.84
C GLN A 3 -38.39 -33.10 -23.62
N LEU A 4 -39.55 -33.23 -22.97
CA LEU A 4 -40.85 -33.16 -23.65
C LEU A 4 -41.25 -31.74 -24.10
N ALA A 5 -40.67 -30.69 -23.49
CA ALA A 5 -40.97 -29.31 -23.85
C ALA A 5 -40.11 -28.79 -25.02
N GLN A 6 -38.98 -29.45 -25.30
CA GLN A 6 -38.01 -29.02 -26.33
C GLN A 6 -38.28 -29.64 -27.71
N GLN A 7 -39.06 -30.72 -27.80
CA GLN A 7 -39.44 -31.34 -29.07
C GLN A 7 -40.85 -30.89 -29.48
N ALA A 8 -40.97 -30.29 -30.66
CA ALA A 8 -42.26 -29.94 -31.23
C ALA A 8 -43.06 -31.23 -31.51
N PRO A 9 -44.28 -31.38 -30.97
CA PRO A 9 -45.11 -32.55 -31.26
C PRO A 9 -45.55 -32.55 -32.73
N ALA A 10 -45.80 -33.74 -33.29
CA ALA A 10 -46.23 -33.91 -34.68
C ALA A 10 -47.60 -33.28 -35.00
N THR A 11 -48.38 -32.91 -33.97
CA THR A 11 -49.68 -32.23 -34.08
C THR A 11 -49.72 -31.00 -33.16
N THR A 12 -50.08 -29.85 -33.73
CA THR A 12 -50.15 -28.57 -33.03
C THR A 12 -51.57 -28.33 -32.47
N VAL A 13 -51.65 -27.81 -31.24
CA VAL A 13 -52.90 -27.43 -30.58
C VAL A 13 -52.71 -26.01 -30.04
N PRO A 14 -53.42 -24.98 -30.56
CA PRO A 14 -53.12 -23.57 -30.27
C PRO A 14 -53.04 -23.21 -28.79
N ALA A 15 -53.92 -23.78 -27.96
CA ALA A 15 -53.92 -23.56 -26.51
C ALA A 15 -52.69 -24.18 -25.81
N ALA A 16 -52.27 -25.38 -26.23
CA ALA A 16 -51.08 -26.04 -25.69
C ALA A 16 -49.78 -25.34 -26.13
N ASP A 17 -49.76 -24.78 -27.34
CA ASP A 17 -48.61 -24.02 -27.86
C ASP A 17 -48.44 -22.64 -27.19
N GLY A 18 -49.53 -22.04 -26.68
CA GLY A 18 -49.48 -20.88 -25.80
C GLY A 18 -48.75 -21.17 -24.48
N LEU A 19 -49.17 -22.23 -23.78
CA LEU A 19 -48.58 -22.67 -22.51
C LEU A 19 -47.10 -23.05 -22.66
N ARG A 20 -46.70 -23.68 -23.77
CA ARG A 20 -45.29 -23.99 -24.06
C ARG A 20 -44.44 -22.73 -24.21
N ARG A 21 -44.95 -21.72 -24.92
CA ARG A 21 -44.24 -20.44 -25.11
C ARG A 21 -44.06 -19.70 -23.79
N GLU A 22 -45.10 -19.67 -22.96
CA GLU A 22 -45.04 -19.06 -21.63
C GLU A 22 -44.05 -19.81 -20.71
N ALA A 23 -44.11 -21.14 -20.66
CA ALA A 23 -43.16 -21.95 -19.90
C ALA A 23 -41.71 -21.75 -20.37
N LEU A 24 -41.48 -21.67 -21.69
CA LEU A 24 -40.16 -21.43 -22.26
C LEU A 24 -39.65 -20.01 -21.95
N ALA A 25 -40.53 -19.00 -21.97
CA ALA A 25 -40.21 -17.63 -21.59
C ALA A 25 -39.83 -17.53 -20.10
N MET A 26 -40.62 -18.13 -19.22
CA MET A 26 -40.31 -18.19 -17.78
C MET A 26 -39.00 -18.93 -17.50
N GLN A 27 -38.73 -20.01 -18.23
CA GLN A 27 -37.47 -20.75 -18.10
C GLN A 27 -36.26 -19.92 -18.54
N GLN A 28 -36.39 -19.17 -19.64
CA GLN A 28 -35.35 -18.25 -20.09
C GLN A 28 -35.12 -17.13 -19.07
N GLU A 29 -36.18 -16.61 -18.45
CA GLU A 29 -36.08 -15.60 -17.41
C GLU A 29 -35.40 -16.12 -16.14
N ALA A 30 -35.78 -17.31 -15.67
CA ALA A 30 -35.12 -17.98 -14.55
C ALA A 30 -33.62 -18.18 -14.82
N ALA A 31 -33.25 -18.64 -16.02
CA ALA A 31 -31.86 -18.80 -16.42
C ALA A 31 -31.08 -17.47 -16.43
N ARG A 32 -31.70 -16.36 -16.86
CA ARG A 32 -31.08 -15.02 -16.80
C ARG A 32 -30.86 -14.56 -15.37
N ILE A 33 -31.82 -14.82 -14.48
CA ILE A 33 -31.69 -14.48 -13.06
C ILE A 33 -30.56 -15.28 -12.43
N GLU A 34 -30.48 -16.58 -12.69
CA GLU A 34 -29.39 -17.44 -12.21
C GLU A 34 -28.02 -16.94 -12.68
N GLN A 35 -27.88 -16.55 -13.95
CA GLN A 35 -26.66 -15.93 -14.46
C GLN A 35 -26.35 -14.60 -13.76
N SER A 36 -27.36 -13.76 -13.52
CA SER A 36 -27.19 -12.51 -12.77
C SER A 36 -26.77 -12.75 -11.32
N VAL A 37 -27.31 -13.77 -10.66
CA VAL A 37 -26.93 -14.14 -9.29
C VAL A 37 -25.49 -14.64 -9.29
N ALA A 38 -25.13 -15.55 -10.19
CA ALA A 38 -23.78 -16.09 -10.30
C ALA A 38 -22.73 -15.00 -10.54
N THR A 39 -23.01 -14.06 -11.45
CA THR A 39 -22.10 -12.93 -11.74
C THR A 39 -21.94 -12.00 -10.54
N LYS A 40 -23.04 -11.62 -9.88
CA LYS A 40 -22.97 -10.80 -8.66
C LYS A 40 -22.25 -11.52 -7.51
N GLN A 41 -22.44 -12.83 -7.38
CA GLN A 41 -21.81 -13.63 -6.33
C GLN A 41 -20.30 -13.78 -6.55
N SER A 42 -19.86 -13.93 -7.81
CA SER A 42 -18.45 -13.84 -8.17
C SER A 42 -17.85 -12.49 -7.80
N ALA A 43 -18.51 -11.39 -8.18
CA ALA A 43 -18.06 -10.04 -7.86
C ALA A 43 -18.03 -9.77 -6.34
N LEU A 44 -19.00 -10.30 -5.58
CA LEU A 44 -19.02 -10.20 -4.12
C LEU A 44 -17.83 -10.95 -3.50
N ASN A 45 -17.53 -12.16 -3.96
CA ASN A 45 -16.41 -12.95 -3.46
C ASN A 45 -15.06 -12.26 -3.71
N GLU A 46 -14.89 -11.62 -4.86
CA GLU A 46 -13.71 -10.78 -5.15
C GLU A 46 -13.59 -9.59 -4.17
N LEU A 47 -14.70 -8.92 -3.86
CA LEU A 47 -14.69 -7.82 -2.90
C LEU A 47 -14.39 -8.30 -1.47
N ILE A 48 -14.94 -9.44 -1.06
CA ILE A 48 -14.68 -10.02 0.26
C ILE A 48 -13.21 -10.40 0.41
N SER A 49 -12.60 -11.01 -0.63
CA SER A 49 -11.19 -11.39 -0.57
C SER A 49 -10.26 -10.18 -0.50
N GLU A 50 -10.57 -9.11 -1.25
CA GLU A 50 -9.86 -7.82 -1.18
C GLU A 50 -9.98 -7.18 0.21
N ILE A 51 -11.19 -7.15 0.79
CA ILE A 51 -11.43 -6.61 2.14
C ILE A 51 -10.65 -7.41 3.19
N ALA A 52 -10.70 -8.74 3.12
CA ALA A 52 -9.96 -9.61 4.03
C ALA A 52 -8.44 -9.39 3.90
N HIS A 53 -7.93 -9.24 2.68
CA HIS A 53 -6.52 -8.95 2.44
C HIS A 53 -6.10 -7.61 3.06
N ARG A 54 -6.90 -6.55 2.89
CA ARG A 54 -6.65 -5.23 3.52
C ARG A 54 -6.62 -5.31 5.03
N GLN A 55 -7.56 -6.03 5.63
CA GLN A 55 -7.62 -6.22 7.08
C GLN A 55 -6.37 -6.94 7.61
N GLU A 56 -5.90 -7.97 6.89
CA GLU A 56 -4.68 -8.70 7.28
C GLU A 56 -3.43 -7.82 7.16
N VAL A 57 -3.29 -7.05 6.07
CA VAL A 57 -2.21 -6.09 5.90
C VAL A 57 -2.23 -5.04 7.01
N ALA A 58 -3.39 -4.46 7.30
CA ALA A 58 -3.53 -3.47 8.36
C ALA A 58 -3.17 -4.03 9.74
N LYS A 59 -3.52 -5.29 10.00
CA LYS A 59 -3.13 -5.99 11.24
C LYS A 59 -1.63 -6.25 11.31
N GLN A 60 -1.00 -6.63 10.20
CA GLN A 60 0.42 -6.94 10.16
C GLN A 60 1.30 -5.68 10.27
N TYR A 61 0.91 -4.58 9.62
CA TYR A 61 1.75 -3.38 9.50
C TYR A 61 1.27 -2.20 10.34
N GLY A 62 0.09 -2.28 10.94
CA GLY A 62 -0.51 -1.22 11.75
C GLY A 62 -1.16 -0.08 10.95
N PHE A 63 -1.27 -0.22 9.62
CA PHE A 63 -1.93 0.77 8.75
C PHE A 63 -2.47 0.14 7.46
N ASP A 64 -3.51 0.74 6.87
CA ASP A 64 -4.07 0.34 5.58
C ASP A 64 -3.31 1.03 4.43
N ALA A 65 -2.33 0.31 3.87
CA ALA A 65 -1.50 0.84 2.80
C ALA A 65 -2.28 1.20 1.52
N LEU A 66 -3.32 0.44 1.19
CA LEU A 66 -4.13 0.66 -0.02
C LEU A 66 -5.02 1.88 0.14
N LEU A 67 -5.61 2.07 1.32
CA LEU A 67 -6.37 3.27 1.64
C LEU A 67 -5.50 4.52 1.56
N ILE A 68 -4.32 4.48 2.19
CA ILE A 68 -3.41 5.63 2.16
C ILE A 68 -2.98 5.92 0.72
N LEU A 69 -2.54 4.93 -0.04
CA LEU A 69 -2.11 5.13 -1.43
C LEU A 69 -3.24 5.68 -2.30
N GLY A 70 -4.45 5.13 -2.21
CA GLY A 70 -5.61 5.65 -2.94
C GLY A 70 -5.93 7.10 -2.56
N SER A 71 -5.80 7.46 -1.28
CA SER A 71 -5.98 8.85 -0.83
C SER A 71 -4.90 9.79 -1.37
N LEU A 72 -3.63 9.33 -1.42
CA LEU A 72 -2.51 10.08 -1.96
C LEU A 72 -2.65 10.26 -3.48
N GLU A 73 -3.14 9.24 -4.19
CA GLU A 73 -3.39 9.34 -5.63
C GLU A 73 -4.52 10.31 -5.95
N ALA A 74 -5.64 10.22 -5.23
CA ALA A 74 -6.82 11.05 -5.48
C ALA A 74 -6.65 12.51 -5.04
N TYR A 75 -5.99 12.75 -3.90
CA TYR A 75 -5.97 14.07 -3.25
C TYR A 75 -4.58 14.64 -3.01
N GLY A 76 -3.52 13.84 -3.21
CA GLY A 76 -2.18 14.20 -2.79
C GLY A 76 -1.96 14.11 -1.27
N PRO A 77 -0.71 14.22 -0.81
CA PRO A 77 -0.39 14.30 0.60
C PRO A 77 -0.89 15.64 1.17
N LYS A 78 -1.55 15.59 2.32
CA LYS A 78 -2.03 16.79 3.01
C LYS A 78 -0.88 17.43 3.78
N ALA A 79 -0.79 18.76 3.71
CA ALA A 79 0.16 19.50 4.53
C ALA A 79 -0.17 19.31 6.02
N VAL A 80 0.86 19.16 6.84
CA VAL A 80 0.76 19.02 8.30
C VAL A 80 1.61 20.08 8.99
N ASP A 81 1.21 20.43 10.21
CA ASP A 81 2.03 21.28 11.07
C ASP A 81 3.31 20.54 11.47
N SER A 82 4.41 21.30 11.55
CA SER A 82 5.74 20.76 11.82
C SER A 82 6.59 21.76 12.59
N PRO A 83 7.50 21.31 13.47
CA PRO A 83 8.51 22.18 14.07
C PRO A 83 9.58 22.67 13.07
N LEU A 84 9.57 22.19 11.82
CA LEU A 84 10.50 22.61 10.78
C LEU A 84 10.16 23.99 10.22
N VAL A 85 11.15 24.89 10.16
CA VAL A 85 11.05 26.11 9.36
C VAL A 85 11.10 25.75 7.87
N LEU A 86 9.94 25.90 7.21
CA LEU A 86 9.75 25.56 5.80
C LEU A 86 10.34 26.63 4.86
N LYS A 87 11.00 26.18 3.79
CA LYS A 87 11.46 27.05 2.70
C LYS A 87 10.29 27.46 1.79
N LYS A 88 10.54 28.42 0.89
CA LYS A 88 9.57 28.84 -0.12
C LYS A 88 9.11 27.63 -0.96
N GLY A 89 7.79 27.39 -0.99
CA GLY A 89 7.20 26.25 -1.70
C GLY A 89 7.45 24.88 -1.06
N GLU A 90 8.02 24.85 0.15
CA GLU A 90 8.19 23.63 0.93
C GLU A 90 6.92 23.37 1.76
N GLN A 91 6.43 22.13 1.75
CA GLN A 91 5.29 21.69 2.56
C GLN A 91 5.69 20.42 3.31
N ALA A 92 5.43 20.38 4.61
CA ALA A 92 5.57 19.17 5.42
C ALA A 92 4.35 18.28 5.24
N TYR A 93 4.58 16.98 5.05
CA TYR A 93 3.53 15.98 4.87
C TYR A 93 3.49 14.97 6.01
N LEU A 94 4.64 14.67 6.62
CA LEU A 94 4.73 13.88 7.86
C LEU A 94 5.56 14.65 8.88
N SER A 95 5.17 14.55 10.14
CA SER A 95 5.89 15.10 11.29
C SER A 95 5.67 14.17 12.47
N TRP A 96 6.58 13.22 12.68
CA TRP A 96 6.41 12.13 13.66
C TRP A 96 7.53 12.12 14.70
N PRO A 97 7.24 11.71 15.95
CA PRO A 97 8.27 11.47 16.95
C PRO A 97 9.29 10.46 16.44
N ALA A 98 10.57 10.77 16.64
CA ALA A 98 11.66 9.93 16.18
C ALA A 98 12.86 9.98 17.13
N GLY A 99 13.62 8.88 17.19
CA GLY A 99 14.95 8.86 17.78
C GLY A 99 16.02 8.86 16.69
N LEU A 100 17.10 9.61 16.86
CA LEU A 100 18.29 9.52 16.00
C LEU A 100 19.25 8.50 16.60
N ALA A 101 19.71 7.55 15.79
CA ALA A 101 20.65 6.52 16.21
C ALA A 101 21.85 6.37 15.26
N ARG A 102 22.91 5.70 15.75
CA ARG A 102 24.03 5.20 14.91
C ARG A 102 24.35 3.75 15.28
N HIS A 103 24.87 3.01 14.30
CA HIS A 103 25.52 1.73 14.56
C HIS A 103 26.78 1.94 15.41
N VAL A 104 26.96 1.07 16.41
CA VAL A 104 28.22 0.93 17.15
C VAL A 104 28.82 -0.44 16.81
N SER A 105 29.58 -0.47 15.70
CA SER A 105 30.55 -1.49 15.22
C SER A 105 30.09 -2.78 14.49
N LYS A 106 30.83 -3.04 13.38
CA LYS A 106 31.02 -4.20 12.45
C LYS A 106 29.79 -4.88 11.80
N MET A 107 29.58 -4.46 10.55
CA MET A 107 28.48 -4.76 9.63
C MET A 107 28.58 -6.14 8.94
N THR A 108 27.55 -6.98 9.05
CA THR A 108 27.15 -7.91 7.98
C THR A 108 25.64 -8.00 7.92
N PHE A 109 25.06 -7.68 6.76
CA PHE A 109 23.62 -7.72 6.55
C PHE A 109 23.25 -8.96 5.75
N VAL A 110 22.42 -9.83 6.33
CA VAL A 110 21.74 -10.89 5.58
C VAL A 110 20.25 -10.62 5.69
N GLY A 111 19.65 -10.16 4.62
CA GLY A 111 18.21 -10.22 4.50
C GLY A 111 17.79 -10.25 3.04
N GLY A 112 16.76 -11.06 2.78
CA GLY A 112 16.09 -11.08 1.49
C GLY A 112 15.06 -9.95 1.44
N SER A 113 15.06 -9.19 0.35
CA SER A 113 13.98 -8.27 0.04
C SER A 113 12.76 -9.07 -0.42
N GLN A 114 11.87 -9.44 0.49
CA GLN A 114 10.53 -9.91 0.12
C GLN A 114 9.59 -8.70 0.08
N GLY A 115 9.65 -7.95 -1.02
CA GLY A 115 8.73 -6.85 -1.27
C GLY A 115 7.32 -7.38 -1.55
N MET A 116 6.32 -6.93 -0.79
CA MET A 116 4.93 -7.21 -1.11
C MET A 116 4.45 -6.17 -2.13
N SER A 117 3.95 -6.65 -3.28
CA SER A 117 3.33 -5.79 -4.28
C SER A 117 1.85 -5.69 -3.96
N PHE A 118 1.37 -4.47 -3.73
CA PHE A 118 -0.04 -4.18 -3.48
C PHE A 118 -0.71 -3.91 -4.82
N PRO A 119 -1.64 -4.76 -5.28
CA PRO A 119 -2.48 -4.43 -6.41
C PRO A 119 -3.49 -3.36 -5.99
N ILE A 120 -3.58 -2.27 -6.75
CA ILE A 120 -4.64 -1.26 -6.54
C ILE A 120 -5.89 -1.69 -7.31
N GLY A 121 -6.67 -2.63 -6.75
CA GLY A 121 -7.93 -3.08 -7.34
C GLY A 121 -7.85 -3.38 -8.86
N ARG A 122 -8.92 -3.07 -9.60
CA ARG A 122 -9.03 -3.31 -11.07
C ARG A 122 -8.08 -2.49 -11.95
N THR A 123 -7.26 -1.59 -11.39
CA THR A 123 -6.40 -0.69 -12.20
C THR A 123 -5.10 -1.35 -12.68
N GLY A 124 -4.72 -2.50 -12.13
CA GLY A 124 -3.52 -3.25 -12.54
C GLY A 124 -2.19 -2.61 -12.13
N ILE A 125 -2.22 -1.47 -11.42
CA ILE A 125 -1.02 -0.80 -10.91
C ILE A 125 -0.54 -1.57 -9.67
N ARG A 126 0.70 -2.07 -9.74
CA ARG A 126 1.37 -2.76 -8.63
C ARG A 126 2.28 -1.79 -7.91
N TYR A 127 1.92 -1.43 -6.67
CA TYR A 127 2.80 -0.65 -5.82
C TYR A 127 3.68 -1.58 -5.00
N ARG A 128 5.01 -1.55 -5.21
CA ARG A 128 5.94 -2.37 -4.44
C ARG A 128 6.25 -1.67 -3.13
N LEU A 129 5.66 -2.13 -2.01
CA LEU A 129 6.22 -1.76 -0.70
C LEU A 129 7.30 -2.78 -0.41
N GLY A 130 8.56 -2.36 -0.55
CA GLY A 130 9.70 -3.14 -0.11
C GLY A 130 9.61 -3.36 1.39
N THR A 131 9.06 -4.48 1.81
CA THR A 131 9.13 -4.91 3.21
C THR A 131 10.38 -5.75 3.35
N PHE A 132 11.49 -5.10 3.69
CA PHE A 132 12.69 -5.83 4.05
C PHE A 132 12.49 -6.43 5.45
N ARG A 133 12.44 -7.76 5.54
CA ARG A 133 12.57 -8.47 6.82
C ARG A 133 14.02 -8.88 6.99
N GLY A 134 14.84 -7.92 7.36
CA GLY A 134 16.17 -8.22 7.91
C GLY A 134 16.00 -8.70 9.32
N HIS A 135 16.30 -9.97 9.59
CA HIS A 135 16.62 -10.36 10.96
C HIS A 135 18.04 -9.87 11.24
N PRO A 136 18.28 -9.04 12.27
CA PRO A 136 19.64 -8.72 12.68
C PRO A 136 20.28 -10.03 13.15
N VAL A 137 21.14 -10.61 12.31
CA VAL A 137 22.02 -11.70 12.72
C VAL A 137 23.30 -11.03 13.19
N THR A 138 23.51 -11.08 14.51
CA THR A 138 24.64 -10.58 15.31
C THR A 138 24.38 -9.23 15.99
N GLN A 139 24.87 -9.11 17.23
CA GLN A 139 24.61 -8.06 18.22
C GLN A 139 25.08 -6.66 17.76
N ASP A 140 24.35 -6.02 16.85
CA ASP A 140 24.52 -4.60 16.54
C ASP A 140 23.93 -3.76 17.68
N VAL A 141 24.77 -3.08 18.45
CA VAL A 141 24.29 -2.11 19.44
C VAL A 141 23.95 -0.82 18.69
N ILE A 142 22.68 -0.65 18.33
CA ILE A 142 22.14 0.64 17.88
C ILE A 142 22.13 1.57 19.10
N ARG A 143 22.99 2.58 19.11
CA ARG A 143 22.99 3.58 20.18
C ARG A 143 22.10 4.74 19.78
N ARG A 144 21.03 4.94 20.56
CA ARG A 144 20.20 6.16 20.50
C ARG A 144 21.03 7.34 20.96
N ILE A 145 21.05 8.40 20.14
CA ILE A 145 21.90 9.58 20.30
C ILE A 145 21.07 10.81 20.66
N ASP A 146 19.87 10.91 20.11
CA ASP A 146 19.00 12.07 20.31
C ASP A 146 17.54 11.68 20.11
N ASP A 147 16.66 12.51 20.65
CA ASP A 147 15.21 12.40 20.54
C ASP A 147 14.63 13.67 19.94
N GLY A 148 13.64 13.50 19.07
CA GLY A 148 13.17 14.61 18.26
C GLY A 148 11.98 14.25 17.39
N THR A 149 11.85 15.01 16.30
CA THR A 149 10.81 14.85 15.30
C THR A 149 11.43 14.60 13.94
N LEU A 150 10.99 13.56 13.24
CA LEU A 150 11.30 13.32 11.84
C LEU A 150 10.20 13.91 10.98
N VAL A 151 10.60 14.78 10.07
CA VAL A 151 9.73 15.55 9.18
C VAL A 151 10.02 15.18 7.73
N LEU A 152 9.00 14.76 6.99
CA LEU A 152 9.08 14.55 5.55
C LEU A 152 8.39 15.70 4.84
N THR A 153 9.11 16.38 3.95
CA THR A 153 8.57 17.43 3.09
C THR A 153 8.58 17.02 1.63
N ASN A 154 7.97 17.81 0.76
CA ASN A 154 8.11 17.67 -0.70
C ASN A 154 9.55 17.89 -1.21
N GLN A 155 10.50 18.36 -0.39
CA GLN A 155 11.87 18.66 -0.81
C GLN A 155 12.93 17.83 -0.08
N ARG A 156 12.71 17.48 1.19
CA ARG A 156 13.72 16.87 2.06
C ARG A 156 13.12 16.10 3.22
N LEU A 157 13.90 15.18 3.73
CA LEU A 157 13.73 14.53 5.02
C LEU A 157 14.56 15.28 6.07
N VAL A 158 13.95 15.70 7.17
CA VAL A 158 14.64 16.46 8.23
C VAL A 158 14.36 15.85 9.58
N PHE A 159 15.40 15.55 10.35
CA PHE A 159 15.28 15.23 11.76
C PHE A 159 15.63 16.46 12.59
N ILE A 160 14.76 16.79 13.54
CA ILE A 160 14.91 17.91 14.47
C ILE A 160 14.97 17.31 15.88
N GLY A 161 16.18 17.12 16.39
CA GLY A 161 16.43 16.69 17.76
C GLY A 161 16.92 17.82 18.64
N GLY A 162 16.95 17.58 19.95
CA GLY A 162 17.40 18.58 20.93
C GLY A 162 18.89 18.90 20.84
N SER A 163 19.71 17.92 20.43
CA SER A 163 21.17 18.07 20.33
C SER A 163 21.69 18.07 18.90
N LYS A 164 21.01 17.34 17.99
CA LYS A 164 21.42 17.15 16.61
C LYS A 164 20.22 17.27 15.69
N SER A 165 20.45 17.92 14.56
CA SER A 165 19.50 17.98 13.46
C SER A 165 20.17 17.49 12.18
N THR A 166 19.42 16.78 11.34
CA THR A 166 19.88 16.32 10.02
C THR A 166 18.90 16.78 8.96
N SER A 167 19.40 17.09 7.76
CA SER A 167 18.58 17.48 6.61
C SER A 167 19.11 16.76 5.37
N THR A 168 18.30 15.86 4.82
CA THR A 168 18.59 15.05 3.64
C THR A 168 17.65 15.45 2.52
N PRO A 169 18.11 16.19 1.49
CA PRO A 169 17.32 16.45 0.29
C PRO A 169 16.86 15.14 -0.36
N LEU A 170 15.61 15.09 -0.82
CA LEU A 170 15.08 13.88 -1.49
C LEU A 170 15.88 13.56 -2.76
N ALA A 171 16.37 14.58 -3.46
CA ALA A 171 17.23 14.41 -4.64
C ALA A 171 18.60 13.77 -4.34
N LYS A 172 19.05 13.76 -3.08
CA LYS A 172 20.31 13.12 -2.65
C LYS A 172 20.08 11.76 -1.99
N LEU A 173 18.84 11.29 -1.96
CA LEU A 173 18.50 10.01 -1.35
C LEU A 173 18.94 8.87 -2.28
N LEU A 174 19.80 7.97 -1.78
CA LEU A 174 20.29 6.83 -2.56
C LEU A 174 19.38 5.61 -2.39
N HIS A 175 19.13 5.23 -1.14
CA HIS A 175 18.16 4.20 -0.78
C HIS A 175 17.77 4.36 0.70
N VAL A 176 16.67 3.73 1.08
CA VAL A 176 16.24 3.65 2.47
C VAL A 176 15.98 2.21 2.84
N GLU A 177 16.63 1.76 3.91
CA GLU A 177 16.38 0.47 4.53
C GLU A 177 15.27 0.61 5.57
N VAL A 178 14.33 -0.33 5.57
CA VAL A 178 13.20 -0.35 6.50
C VAL A 178 13.43 -1.45 7.52
N TYR A 179 13.47 -1.08 8.79
CA TYR A 179 13.56 -2.00 9.91
C TYR A 179 12.22 -2.10 10.62
N THR A 180 12.12 -3.00 11.61
CA THR A 180 10.91 -3.16 12.42
C THR A 180 10.57 -1.91 13.24
N ASP A 181 11.59 -1.16 13.65
CA ASP A 181 11.50 -0.05 14.60
C ASP A 181 12.11 1.26 14.05
N GLY A 182 12.48 1.30 12.77
CA GLY A 182 13.13 2.47 12.20
C GLY A 182 13.48 2.39 10.72
N LEU A 183 14.20 3.41 10.26
CA LEU A 183 14.64 3.60 8.89
C LEU A 183 16.14 3.90 8.84
N GLY A 184 16.87 3.21 7.98
CA GLY A 184 18.26 3.53 7.61
C GLY A 184 18.28 4.35 6.32
N VAL A 185 18.63 5.63 6.42
CA VAL A 185 18.60 6.57 5.29
C VAL A 185 20.01 6.80 4.76
N PHE A 186 20.22 6.37 3.52
CA PHE A 186 21.49 6.51 2.80
C PHE A 186 21.39 7.65 1.81
N GLN A 187 22.40 8.52 1.82
CA GLN A 187 22.41 9.73 0.99
C GLN A 187 23.76 9.91 0.30
N GLU A 188 23.75 10.62 -0.82
CA GLU A 188 24.96 11.00 -1.53
C GLU A 188 25.87 11.88 -0.68
N GLY A 189 27.19 11.66 -0.80
CA GLY A 189 28.21 12.44 -0.09
C GLY A 189 28.32 12.12 1.41
N ARG A 190 27.76 10.99 1.87
CA ARG A 190 27.90 10.52 3.25
C ARG A 190 28.08 9.01 3.30
N GLU A 191 29.15 8.57 3.96
CA GLU A 191 29.50 7.15 4.09
C GLU A 191 28.56 6.42 5.07
N ASN A 192 28.22 7.05 6.19
CA ASN A 192 27.39 6.44 7.23
C ASN A 192 25.93 6.90 7.15
N PRO A 193 24.95 5.97 7.14
CA PRO A 193 23.53 6.30 7.08
C PRO A 193 23.06 7.03 8.34
N ASN A 194 21.96 7.78 8.21
CA ASN A 194 21.20 8.23 9.38
C ASN A 194 20.15 7.18 9.72
N ILE A 195 20.13 6.71 10.97
CA ILE A 195 19.10 5.78 11.45
C ILE A 195 18.09 6.58 12.25
N TYR A 196 16.83 6.47 11.86
CA TYR A 196 15.71 7.09 12.56
C TYR A 196 14.81 6.01 13.14
N LEU A 197 14.68 5.96 14.45
CA LEU A 197 13.76 5.07 15.16
C LEU A 197 12.37 5.71 15.17
N ILE A 198 11.38 5.05 14.56
CA ILE A 198 10.01 5.58 14.41
C ILE A 198 8.97 4.47 14.56
N GLY A 199 7.75 4.83 14.95
CA GLY A 199 6.70 3.85 15.25
C GLY A 199 6.12 3.13 14.02
N GLN A 200 6.05 3.79 12.86
CA GLN A 200 5.43 3.24 11.65
C GLN A 200 6.36 3.36 10.42
N PRO A 201 7.52 2.67 10.40
CA PRO A 201 8.52 2.84 9.36
C PRO A 201 8.02 2.50 7.95
N SER A 202 7.24 1.43 7.81
CA SER A 202 6.62 1.05 6.54
C SER A 202 5.65 2.10 6.01
N GLN A 203 4.87 2.76 6.88
CA GLN A 203 3.96 3.84 6.46
C GLN A 203 4.75 5.07 6.05
N PHE A 204 5.81 5.43 6.78
CA PHE A 204 6.68 6.54 6.41
C PHE A 204 7.25 6.34 5.00
N MET A 205 7.71 5.13 4.71
CA MET A 205 8.28 4.76 3.42
C MET A 205 7.29 4.79 2.26
N LEU A 206 6.01 4.51 2.52
CA LEU A 206 4.96 4.70 1.52
C LEU A 206 4.92 6.17 1.05
N TYR A 207 5.02 7.13 1.97
CA TYR A 207 5.07 8.55 1.60
C TYR A 207 6.36 8.92 0.88
N VAL A 208 7.53 8.42 1.33
CA VAL A 208 8.82 8.67 0.65
C VAL A 208 8.76 8.19 -0.81
N ASN A 209 8.33 6.94 -1.03
CA ASN A 209 8.22 6.37 -2.38
C ASN A 209 7.23 7.15 -3.25
N PHE A 210 6.11 7.57 -2.67
CA PHE A 210 5.11 8.36 -3.38
C PHE A 210 5.67 9.70 -3.87
N LEU A 211 6.47 10.39 -3.04
CA LEU A 211 7.11 11.65 -3.40
C LEU A 211 8.20 11.46 -4.46
N LEU A 212 9.02 10.41 -4.34
CA LEU A 212 10.08 10.10 -5.31
C LEU A 212 9.51 9.72 -6.68
N GLY A 213 8.41 8.96 -6.72
CA GLY A 213 7.75 8.58 -7.98
C GLY A 213 7.14 9.76 -8.75
N ARG A 214 7.04 10.95 -8.14
CA ARG A 214 6.53 12.18 -8.74
C ARG A 214 7.58 13.29 -8.83
N ALA A 215 8.81 13.04 -8.39
CA ALA A 215 9.90 13.95 -8.67
C ALA A 215 10.04 14.04 -10.21
N PRO A 216 10.07 15.24 -10.81
CA PRO A 216 10.33 15.36 -12.23
C PRO A 216 11.65 14.66 -12.51
N GLY A 217 11.62 13.68 -13.42
CA GLY A 217 12.84 13.05 -13.91
C GLY A 217 13.79 14.15 -14.38
N THR A 218 14.99 14.18 -13.81
CA THR A 218 16.12 14.94 -14.33
C THR A 218 16.38 14.61 -15.78
#